data_AF-A0A2A2TGV5-F1
#
_entry.id   AF-A0A2A2TGV5-F1
#
_cell.length_a   1.000
_cell.length_b   1.000
_cell.length_c   1.000
_cell.angle_alpha   90.00
_cell.angle_beta   90.00
_cell.angle_gamma   90.00
#
_symmetry.space_group_name_H-M   'P 1'
#
loop_
_entity.id
_entity.type
_entity.pdbx_description
1 polymer ?
#
loop_
_entity_poly.entity_id
_entity_poly.type
_entity_poly.pdbx_seq_one_letter_code
_entity_poly.pdbx_strand_id
1 'polypeptide(L)' 'MPDKYAEKQLQNYENAKCEAGKDDALYRLGTHLEVIPCNGNANLTQEQRDTILDAAKGKGDNHA' A
#
# COMPACT_ATOMS: atom_id res chain seq x y z
N MET A 1 8.34 -9.78 -12.74
CA MET A 1 6.91 -10.16 -12.67
C MET A 1 6.22 -9.09 -11.86
N PRO A 2 5.05 -8.55 -12.28
CA PRO A 2 4.32 -7.62 -11.45
C PRO A 2 4.00 -8.28 -10.11
N ASP A 3 4.17 -7.53 -9.04
CA ASP A 3 4.00 -8.04 -7.69
C ASP A 3 2.51 -8.29 -7.43
N LYS A 4 2.08 -9.54 -7.64
CA LYS A 4 0.67 -9.95 -7.51
C LYS A 4 0.08 -9.64 -6.14
N TYR A 5 0.92 -9.56 -5.10
CA TYR A 5 0.48 -9.19 -3.77
C TYR A 5 0.17 -7.70 -3.69
N ALA A 6 1.05 -6.85 -4.22
CA ALA A 6 0.82 -5.42 -4.32
C ALA A 6 -0.45 -5.08 -5.12
N GLU A 7 -0.63 -5.72 -6.29
CA GLU A 7 -1.83 -5.55 -7.12
C GLU A 7 -3.11 -5.93 -6.36
N LYS A 8 -3.08 -7.05 -5.62
CA LYS A 8 -4.22 -7.51 -4.81
C LYS A 8 -4.53 -6.53 -3.68
N GLN A 9 -3.53 -5.97 -2.99
CA GLN A 9 -3.78 -4.98 -1.94
C GLN A 9 -4.31 -3.67 -2.51
N LEU A 10 -3.83 -3.25 -3.68
CA LEU A 10 -4.36 -2.07 -4.37
C LEU A 10 -5.84 -2.26 -4.73
N GLN A 11 -6.19 -3.42 -5.28
CA GLN A 11 -7.59 -3.77 -5.55
C GLN A 11 -8.44 -3.81 -4.28
N ASN A 12 -7.92 -4.34 -3.18
CA ASN A 12 -8.63 -4.34 -1.89
C ASN A 12 -8.86 -2.90 -1.39
N TYR A 13 -7.87 -2.02 -1.53
CA TYR A 13 -7.97 -0.61 -1.18
C TYR A 13 -9.05 0.10 -2.02
N GLU A 14 -9.08 -0.12 -3.33
CA GLU A 14 -10.06 0.49 -4.23
C GLU A 14 -11.49 -0.01 -3.98
N ASN A 15 -11.64 -1.29 -3.64
CA ASN A 15 -12.95 -1.91 -3.37
C ASN A 15 -13.43 -1.76 -1.92
N ALA A 16 -12.57 -1.32 -1.00
CA ALA A 16 -12.93 -1.15 0.41
C ALA A 16 -13.95 -0.03 0.60
N LYS A 17 -15.08 -0.37 1.22
CA LYS A 17 -16.19 0.57 1.51
C LYS A 17 -15.99 1.38 2.79
N CYS A 18 -15.05 0.97 3.64
CA CYS A 18 -14.78 1.59 4.94
C CYS A 18 -13.31 2.03 5.02
N GLU A 19 -13.04 3.12 5.74
CA GLU A 19 -11.69 3.64 5.94
C GLU A 19 -10.75 2.62 6.57
N ALA A 20 -11.20 1.90 7.61
CA ALA A 20 -10.41 0.85 8.23
C ALA A 20 -9.94 -0.25 7.25
N GLY A 21 -10.75 -0.59 6.25
CA GLY A 21 -10.37 -1.56 5.22
C GLY A 21 -9.37 -0.99 4.21
N LYS A 22 -9.48 0.32 3.91
CA LYS A 22 -8.51 1.04 3.09
C LYS A 22 -7.16 1.13 3.80
N ASP A 23 -7.18 1.47 5.08
CA ASP A 23 -6.00 1.59 5.92
C ASP A 23 -5.28 0.25 6.11
N ASP A 24 -6.00 -0.84 6.36
CA ASP A 24 -5.41 -2.19 6.46
C ASP A 24 -4.76 -2.63 5.13
N ALA A 25 -5.43 -2.38 4.00
CA ALA A 25 -4.90 -2.70 2.67
C ALA A 25 -3.63 -1.90 2.37
N LEU A 26 -3.64 -0.58 2.64
CA LEU A 26 -2.46 0.27 2.47
C LEU A 26 -1.35 -0.08 3.44
N TYR A 27 -1.65 -0.43 4.69
CA TYR A 27 -0.62 -0.81 5.67
C TYR A 27 0.13 -2.07 5.21
N ARG A 28 -0.61 -3.07 4.73
CA ARG A 28 -0.03 -4.30 4.14
C ARG A 28 0.77 -4.01 2.88
N LEU A 29 0.27 -3.11 2.03
CA LEU A 29 0.97 -2.69 0.83
C LEU A 29 2.28 -1.98 1.18
N GLY A 30 2.22 -0.98 2.06
CA GLY A 30 3.39 -0.18 2.46
C GLY A 30 4.45 -0.98 3.19
N THR A 31 4.05 -1.96 4.01
CA THR A 31 5.00 -2.86 4.68
C THR A 31 5.63 -3.85 3.71
N HIS A 32 4.88 -4.37 2.74
CA HIS A 32 5.40 -5.23 1.67
C HIS A 32 6.34 -4.48 0.71
N LEU A 33 6.05 -3.20 0.46
CA LEU A 33 6.90 -2.32 -0.34
C LEU A 33 8.07 -1.72 0.46
N GLU A 34 8.16 -2.01 1.75
CA GLU A 34 9.18 -1.47 2.68
C GLU A 34 9.18 0.07 2.77
N VAL A 35 8.05 0.70 2.48
CA VAL A 35 7.83 2.15 2.56
C VAL A 35 7.59 2.60 4.00
N ILE A 36 6.91 1.75 4.77
CA ILE A 36 6.61 1.99 6.19
C ILE A 36 7.07 0.81 7.05
N PRO A 37 7.42 1.04 8.32
CA PRO A 37 7.80 -0.03 9.23
C PRO A 37 6.59 -0.90 9.60
N CYS A 38 6.82 -2.21 9.71
CA CYS A 38 5.82 -3.15 10.21
C CYS A 38 5.72 -3.06 11.75
N ASN A 39 4.93 -2.09 12.23
CA ASN A 39 4.77 -1.76 13.65
C ASN A 39 3.39 -2.15 14.23
N GLY A 40 2.54 -2.79 13.43
CA GLY A 40 1.17 -3.17 13.80
C GLY A 40 0.18 -2.00 13.86
N ASN A 41 0.60 -0.78 13.50
CA ASN A 41 -0.28 0.38 13.48
C ASN A 41 -0.83 0.63 12.08
N ALA A 42 -2.07 0.21 11.84
CA ALA A 42 -2.78 0.47 10.60
C ALA A 42 -3.32 1.91 10.49
N ASN A 43 -3.17 2.76 11.52
CA ASN A 43 -3.55 4.18 11.41
C ASN A 43 -2.50 4.95 10.60
N LEU A 44 -2.65 4.92 9.29
CA LEU A 44 -1.78 5.64 8.37
C LEU A 44 -2.16 7.11 8.34
N THR A 45 -1.14 7.97 8.42
CA THR A 45 -1.30 9.38 8.10
C THR A 45 -1.56 9.56 6.60
N GLN A 46 -2.15 10.70 6.22
CA GLN A 46 -2.43 10.97 4.81
C GLN A 46 -1.16 10.98 3.95
N GLU A 47 -0.04 11.47 4.50
CA GLU A 47 1.28 11.45 3.84
C GLU A 47 1.79 10.02 3.60
N GLN A 48 1.64 9.13 4.60
CA GLN A 48 2.01 7.72 4.44
C GLN A 48 1.13 7.04 3.40
N ARG A 49 -0.18 7.30 3.39
CA ARG A 49 -1.10 6.74 2.39
C ARG A 49 -0.68 7.14 0.97
N ASP A 50 -0.36 8.42 0.77
CA ASP A 50 0.06 8.94 -0.53
C ASP A 50 1.40 8.31 -0.97
N THR A 51 2.38 8.26 -0.07
CA THR A 51 3.68 7.64 -0.34
C THR A 51 3.55 6.15 -0.73
N ILE A 52 2.67 5.41 -0.06
CA ILE A 52 2.42 3.99 -0.36
C ILE A 52 1.76 3.83 -1.73
N LEU A 53 0.80 4.70 -2.07
CA LEU A 53 0.13 4.68 -3.36
C LEU A 53 1.07 5.08 -4.50
N ASP A 54 1.93 6.08 -4.28
CA ASP A 54 2.98 6.48 -5.21
C ASP A 54 3.97 5.34 -5.42
N ALA A 55 4.49 4.73 -4.36
CA ALA A 55 5.38 3.58 -4.44
C ALA A 55 4.74 2.39 -5.17
N ALA A 56 3.45 2.12 -4.95
CA ALA A 56 2.72 1.05 -5.63
C ALA A 56 2.55 1.31 -7.14
N LYS A 57 2.44 2.58 -7.55
CA LYS A 57 2.39 3.00 -8.95
C LYS A 57 3.78 3.06 -9.59
N GLY A 58 4.78 3.54 -8.86
CA GLY A 58 6.16 3.77 -9.31
C GLY A 58 7.04 2.52 -9.32
N LYS A 59 6.71 1.46 -8.57
CA LYS A 59 7.41 0.15 -8.66
C LYS A 59 7.10 -0.62 -9.95
N GLY A 60 6.36 0.00 -10.89
CA GLY A 60 6.33 -0.38 -12.30
C GLY A 60 7.56 0.07 -13.10
N ASP A 61 8.35 1.06 -12.62
CA ASP A 61 9.31 1.78 -13.46
C ASP A 61 10.70 2.05 -12.84
N ASN A 62 11.08 1.42 -11.73
CA ASN A 62 12.46 1.55 -11.20
C ASN A 62 13.13 0.21 -10.89
N HIS A 63 13.49 -0.48 -11.96
CA HIS A 63 14.73 -1.25 -12.03
C HIS A 63 15.49 -0.80 -13.28
N ALA A 64 16.32 0.23 -13.12
CA ALA A 64 17.38 0.62 -14.06
C ALA A 64 18.63 0.98 -13.25
#